data_AF-A0AAW1Y969-F1
#
_entry.id   AF-A0AAW1Y969-F1
#
_cell.length_a   1.000
_cell.length_b   1.000
_cell.length_c   1.000
_cell.angle_alpha   90.00
_cell.angle_beta   90.00
_cell.angle_gamma   90.00
#
_symmetry.space_group_name_H-M   'P 1'
#
loop_
_entity.id
_entity.type
_entity.pdbx_description
1 polymer ?
#
loop_
_entity_poly.entity_id
_entity_poly.type
_entity_poly.pdbx_seq_one_letter_code
_entity_poly.pdbx_strand_id
1 'polypeptide(L)'
;MLEKLQRVEPYVTYGYPSLKNVRELIYKKGYAKIHKQRVPLTQTDNNLIEEAMGKFSIICIDDIASIGKHFKQGASFLWPFALNKPEVGLKGVKALYKEGGDTGNREDKINELISKMN
;
A
#
# COMPACT_ATOMS: atom_id res chain seq x y z
N MET A 1 2.46 -11.07 12.77
CA MET A 1 1.72 -10.67 11.53
C MET A 1 1.66 -11.80 10.52
N LEU A 2 2.75 -12.58 10.34
CA LEU A 2 2.81 -13.69 9.39
C LEU A 2 1.70 -14.74 9.60
N GLU A 3 1.38 -15.09 10.85
CA GLU A 3 0.28 -16.05 11.15
C GLU A 3 -1.10 -15.55 10.68
N LYS A 4 -1.35 -14.23 10.74
CA LYS A 4 -2.61 -13.66 10.24
C LYS A 4 -2.65 -13.71 8.71
N LEU A 5 -1.52 -13.48 8.05
CA LEU A 5 -1.39 -13.56 6.60
C LEU A 5 -1.56 -14.98 6.08
N GLN A 6 -1.01 -15.98 6.79
CA GLN A 6 -1.18 -17.40 6.43
C GLN A 6 -2.66 -17.83 6.41
N ARG A 7 -3.47 -17.32 7.35
CA ARG A 7 -4.91 -17.62 7.38
C ARG A 7 -5.69 -17.04 6.19
N VAL A 8 -5.25 -15.89 5.69
CA VAL A 8 -5.89 -15.21 4.54
C VAL A 8 -5.16 -15.45 3.23
N GLU A 9 -4.07 -16.21 3.24
CA GLU A 9 -3.20 -16.52 2.12
C GLU A 9 -3.94 -16.95 0.84
N PRO A 10 -5.01 -17.77 0.87
CA PRO A 10 -5.75 -18.12 -0.35
C PRO A 10 -6.57 -16.97 -0.95
N TYR A 11 -6.68 -15.83 -0.28
CA TYR A 11 -7.46 -14.66 -0.71
C TYR A 11 -6.60 -13.43 -1.01
N VAL A 12 -5.35 -13.41 -0.55
CA VAL A 12 -4.48 -12.24 -0.68
C VAL A 12 -3.18 -12.58 -1.40
N THR A 13 -2.67 -11.61 -2.13
CA THR A 13 -1.33 -11.63 -2.69
C THR A 13 -0.51 -10.58 -1.95
N TYR A 14 0.65 -10.94 -1.43
CA TYR A 14 1.54 -10.02 -0.71
C TYR A 14 3.00 -10.22 -1.13
N GLY A 15 3.87 -9.29 -0.74
CA GLY A 15 5.29 -9.32 -1.08
C GLY A 15 6.01 -8.10 -0.53
N TYR A 16 7.20 -7.83 -1.07
CA TYR A 16 8.06 -6.73 -0.64
C TYR A 16 8.02 -5.59 -1.67
N PRO A 17 7.18 -4.56 -1.46
CA PRO A 17 7.14 -3.43 -2.36
C PRO A 17 8.41 -2.58 -2.22
N SER A 18 8.90 -2.11 -3.35
CA SER A 18 9.99 -1.13 -3.43
C SER A 18 9.50 0.25 -3.01
N LEU A 19 10.42 1.09 -2.51
CA LEU A 19 10.12 2.47 -2.13
C LEU A 19 9.48 3.26 -3.30
N LYS A 20 9.95 3.01 -4.53
CA LYS A 20 9.38 3.59 -5.75
C LYS A 20 7.88 3.29 -5.88
N ASN A 21 7.50 2.02 -5.74
CA ASN A 21 6.11 1.61 -5.88
C ASN A 21 5.22 2.14 -4.75
N VAL A 22 5.72 2.17 -3.51
CA VAL A 22 5.00 2.76 -2.39
C VAL A 22 4.74 4.25 -2.64
N ARG A 23 5.79 4.97 -3.07
CA ARG A 23 5.71 6.40 -3.42
C ARG A 23 4.68 6.63 -4.52
N GLU A 24 4.76 5.89 -5.62
CA GLU A 24 3.81 6.03 -6.73
C GLU A 24 2.36 5.71 -6.34
N LEU A 25 2.14 4.70 -5.49
CA LEU A 25 0.81 4.37 -4.99
C LEU A 25 0.22 5.50 -4.14
N ILE A 26 1.02 6.08 -3.25
CA ILE A 26 0.56 7.20 -2.41
C ILE A 26 0.26 8.42 -3.28
N TYR A 27 1.08 8.73 -4.29
CA TYR A 27 0.80 9.88 -5.16
C TYR A 27 -0.41 9.71 -6.07
N LYS A 28 -0.57 8.54 -6.70
CA LYS A 28 -1.64 8.35 -7.72
C LYS A 28 -2.97 7.96 -7.10
N LYS A 29 -2.94 7.22 -5.98
CA LYS A 29 -4.13 6.59 -5.39
C LYS A 29 -4.22 6.78 -3.87
N GLY A 30 -3.36 7.62 -3.29
CA GLY A 30 -3.36 7.89 -1.86
C GLY A 30 -4.56 8.72 -1.43
N TYR A 31 -5.21 8.25 -0.37
CA TYR A 31 -6.21 9.02 0.35
C TYR A 31 -5.84 8.99 1.82
N ALA A 32 -6.03 10.11 2.50
CA ALA A 32 -5.93 10.22 3.93
C ALA A 32 -7.29 9.98 4.59
N LYS A 33 -7.23 9.43 5.79
CA LYS A 33 -8.38 9.25 6.70
C LYS A 33 -8.34 10.37 7.74
N ILE A 34 -9.04 11.46 7.46
CA ILE A 34 -9.08 12.65 8.31
C ILE A 34 -10.51 12.83 8.80
N HIS A 35 -10.70 12.94 10.12
CA HIS A 35 -12.04 12.98 10.72
C HIS A 35 -13.00 11.88 10.23
N LYS A 36 -12.47 10.68 9.97
CA LYS A 36 -13.19 9.53 9.37
C LYS A 36 -13.70 9.75 7.94
N GLN A 37 -13.33 10.86 7.30
CA GLN A 37 -13.60 11.13 5.89
C GLN A 37 -12.41 10.73 5.03
N ARG A 38 -12.69 10.38 3.78
CA ARG A 38 -11.70 10.03 2.77
C ARG A 38 -11.32 11.30 2.02
N VAL A 39 -10.11 11.79 2.26
CA VAL A 39 -9.58 13.02 1.63
C VAL A 39 -8.48 12.61 0.65
N PRO A 40 -8.51 13.05 -0.63
CA PRO A 40 -7.42 12.75 -1.56
C PRO A 40 -6.11 13.40 -1.08
N LEU A 41 -5.00 12.68 -1.18
CA LEU A 41 -3.67 13.24 -0.93
C LEU A 41 -3.11 13.74 -2.26
N THR A 42 -3.15 15.04 -2.52
CA THR A 42 -2.46 15.62 -3.69
C THR A 42 -1.05 16.07 -3.31
N GLN A 43 -0.18 16.25 -4.30
CA GLN A 43 1.20 16.73 -4.10
C GLN A 43 1.30 18.08 -3.37
N THR A 44 0.20 18.83 -3.33
CA THR A 44 0.12 20.19 -2.76
C THR A 44 -0.37 20.18 -1.30
N ASP A 45 -0.82 19.03 -0.78
CA ASP A 45 -1.46 18.92 0.54
C ASP A 45 -0.50 18.60 1.70
N ASN A 46 0.78 18.99 1.60
CA ASN A 46 1.75 18.76 2.69
C ASN A 46 1.28 19.40 4.01
N ASN A 47 0.63 20.56 3.94
CA ASN A 47 0.07 21.23 5.12
C ASN A 47 -0.94 20.35 5.88
N LEU A 48 -1.75 19.59 5.15
CA LEU A 48 -2.79 18.72 5.71
C LEU A 48 -2.19 17.44 6.31
N ILE A 49 -1.08 16.95 5.76
CA ILE A 49 -0.29 15.88 6.36
C ILE A 49 0.38 16.38 7.64
N GLU A 50 1.03 17.54 7.59
CA GLU A 50 1.70 18.15 8.74
C GLU A 50 0.71 18.45 9.88
N GLU A 51 -0.49 18.96 9.58
CA GLU A 51 -1.51 19.21 10.60
C GLU A 51 -1.97 17.91 11.29
N ALA A 52 -2.20 16.84 10.52
CA ALA A 52 -2.68 15.58 11.06
C ALA A 52 -1.58 14.75 11.76
N MET A 53 -0.36 14.79 11.23
CA MET A 53 0.72 13.85 11.53
C MET A 53 2.05 14.50 11.94
N GLY A 54 2.14 15.83 11.98
CA GLY A 54 3.36 16.57 12.34
C GLY A 54 3.88 16.24 13.73
N LYS A 55 3.00 15.86 14.67
CA LYS A 55 3.39 15.34 16.00
C LYS A 55 4.23 14.06 15.97
N PHE A 56 4.21 13.33 14.85
CA PHE A 56 4.99 12.13 14.60
C PHE A 56 6.19 12.39 13.68
N SER A 57 6.54 13.67 13.46
CA SER A 57 7.58 14.10 12.51
C SER A 57 7.33 13.62 11.07
N ILE A 58 6.06 13.50 10.69
CA ILE A 58 5.63 13.19 9.32
C ILE A 58 5.05 14.48 8.76
N ILE A 59 5.78 15.12 7.85
CA ILE A 59 5.46 16.44 7.31
C ILE A 59 5.02 16.33 5.85
N CYS A 60 5.60 15.38 5.12
CA CYS A 60 5.32 15.21 3.70
C CYS A 60 4.98 13.77 3.32
N ILE A 61 4.56 13.60 2.06
CA ILE A 61 4.25 12.28 1.48
C ILE A 61 5.48 11.35 1.49
N ASP A 62 6.69 11.88 1.26
CA ASP A 62 7.92 11.08 1.28
C ASP A 62 8.22 10.52 2.68
N ASP A 63 7.88 11.25 3.74
CA ASP A 63 7.99 10.75 5.12
C ASP A 63 7.03 9.59 5.38
N ILE A 64 5.85 9.62 4.74
CA ILE A 64 4.86 8.52 4.79
C ILE A 64 5.40 7.28 4.04
N ALA A 65 6.13 7.46 2.95
CA ALA A 65 6.73 6.34 2.22
C ALA A 65 7.88 5.69 3.01
N SER A 66 8.57 6.45 3.85
CA SER A 66 9.78 6.01 4.58
C SER A 66 9.56 5.87 6.10
N ILE A 67 8.35 5.52 6.55
CA ILE A 67 8.05 5.52 7.99
C ILE A 67 8.76 4.37 8.71
N GLY A 68 9.62 4.72 9.67
CA GLY A 68 10.20 3.78 10.63
C GLY A 68 9.36 3.66 11.91
N LYS A 69 9.58 4.58 12.87
CA LYS A 69 9.07 4.45 14.25
C LYS A 69 7.54 4.57 14.39
N HIS A 70 6.90 5.36 13.53
CA HIS A 70 5.47 5.68 13.61
C HIS A 70 4.63 4.97 12.54
N PHE A 71 5.08 3.79 12.09
CA PHE A 71 4.47 3.08 10.97
C PHE A 71 2.99 2.78 11.19
N LYS A 72 2.61 2.40 12.41
CA LYS A 72 1.21 2.11 12.76
C LYS A 72 0.30 3.32 12.54
N GLN A 73 0.78 4.50 12.90
CA GLN A 73 0.02 5.75 12.77
C GLN A 73 -0.07 6.16 11.30
N GLY A 74 1.03 6.12 10.55
CA GLY A 74 1.00 6.43 9.11
C GLY A 74 0.18 5.44 8.29
N ALA A 75 0.29 4.14 8.57
CA ALA A 75 -0.54 3.12 7.92
C ALA A 75 -2.03 3.28 8.26
N SER A 76 -2.37 3.72 9.48
CA SER A 76 -3.77 4.00 9.87
C SER A 76 -4.29 5.33 9.33
N PHE A 77 -3.40 6.27 9.03
CA PHE A 77 -3.73 7.54 8.39
C PHE A 77 -4.09 7.35 6.92
N LEU A 78 -3.42 6.42 6.23
CA LEU A 78 -3.77 6.07 4.86
C LEU A 78 -5.10 5.28 4.81
N TRP A 79 -5.96 5.67 3.87
CA TRP A 79 -7.12 4.88 3.50
C TRP A 79 -6.68 3.70 2.61
N PRO A 80 -7.37 2.54 2.67
CA PRO A 80 -7.09 1.44 1.75
C PRO A 80 -7.09 1.87 0.27
N PHE A 81 -6.02 1.55 -0.44
CA PHE A 81 -5.87 1.88 -1.86
C PHE A 81 -6.86 1.10 -2.71
N ALA A 82 -7.60 1.80 -3.56
CA ALA A 82 -8.44 1.19 -4.58
C ALA A 82 -7.61 0.98 -5.85
N LEU A 83 -7.10 -0.23 -6.05
CA LEU A 83 -6.25 -0.59 -7.19
C LEU A 83 -7.09 -1.01 -8.41
N ASN A 84 -6.52 -0.83 -9.61
CA ASN A 84 -7.14 -1.31 -10.84
C ASN A 84 -6.93 -2.82 -10.99
N LYS A 85 -7.84 -3.50 -11.69
CA LYS A 85 -7.62 -4.89 -12.10
C LYS A 85 -6.46 -4.91 -13.10
N PRO A 86 -5.39 -5.70 -12.88
CA PRO A 86 -4.30 -5.75 -13.84
C PRO A 86 -4.79 -6.42 -15.13
N GLU A 87 -4.47 -5.82 -16.28
CA GLU A 87 -4.81 -6.36 -17.60
C GLU A 87 -4.13 -7.72 -17.85
N VAL A 88 -2.91 -7.88 -17.32
CA VAL A 88 -2.09 -9.09 -17.44
C VAL A 88 -1.39 -9.40 -16.12
N GLY A 89 -1.50 -10.63 -15.61
CA GLY A 89 -0.70 -11.11 -14.47
C GLY A 89 -1.48 -11.67 -13.28
N LEU A 90 -2.81 -11.65 -13.32
CA LEU A 90 -3.67 -12.44 -12.45
C LEU A 90 -4.52 -13.38 -13.31
N LYS A 91 -4.32 -14.69 -13.13
CA LYS A 91 -5.12 -15.75 -13.77
C LYS A 91 -6.39 -16.08 -12.97
N GLY A 92 -6.52 -15.54 -11.75
CA GLY A 92 -7.60 -15.84 -10.82
C GLY A 92 -7.46 -17.21 -10.17
N VAL A 93 -6.25 -17.80 -10.20
CA VAL A 93 -6.00 -19.14 -9.71
C VAL A 93 -5.75 -19.10 -8.21
N LYS A 94 -6.63 -19.75 -7.44
CA LYS A 94 -6.55 -19.88 -5.98
C LYS A 94 -5.51 -20.93 -5.54
N ALA A 95 -4.34 -20.91 -6.15
CA ALA A 95 -3.19 -21.70 -5.73
C ALA A 95 -2.05 -20.76 -5.33
N LEU A 96 -1.10 -21.27 -4.54
CA LEU A 96 0.02 -20.47 -4.10
C LEU A 96 0.89 -20.05 -5.28
N TYR A 97 1.49 -18.87 -5.18
CA TYR A 97 2.39 -18.36 -6.21
C TYR A 97 3.58 -19.29 -6.47
N LYS A 98 4.08 -19.98 -5.42
CA LYS A 98 5.13 -21.01 -5.53
C LYS A 98 4.71 -22.21 -6.39
N GLU A 99 3.42 -22.47 -6.48
CA GLU A 99 2.81 -23.56 -7.27
C GLU A 99 2.30 -23.07 -8.63
N GLY A 100 2.59 -21.81 -9.00
CA GLY A 100 2.16 -21.20 -10.25
C GLY A 100 0.76 -20.58 -10.23
N GLY A 101 0.15 -20.46 -9.04
CA GLY A 101 -1.09 -19.72 -8.84
C GLY A 101 -0.88 -18.22 -8.57
N ASP A 102 -1.90 -17.55 -8.07
CA ASP A 102 -1.88 -16.10 -7.88
C ASP A 102 -1.72 -15.64 -6.43
N THR A 103 -1.93 -16.52 -5.46
CA THR A 103 -2.11 -16.16 -4.05
C THR A 103 -0.84 -16.33 -3.22
N GLY A 104 -0.78 -15.70 -2.05
CA GLY A 104 0.35 -15.77 -1.14
C GLY A 104 1.52 -14.85 -1.48
N ASN A 105 2.72 -15.22 -1.01
CA ASN A 105 3.91 -14.38 -1.10
C ASN A 105 4.55 -14.42 -2.50
N ARG A 106 4.62 -13.25 -3.15
CA ARG A 106 5.34 -13.02 -4.43
C ARG A 106 6.73 -12.41 -4.26
N GLU A 107 7.16 -12.16 -3.02
CA GLU A 107 8.45 -11.52 -2.71
C GLU A 107 8.59 -10.21 -3.49
N ASP A 108 9.72 -9.99 -4.18
CA ASP A 108 9.97 -8.79 -4.98
C ASP A 108 9.14 -8.72 -6.27
N LYS A 109 8.57 -9.85 -6.75
CA LYS A 109 7.73 -9.86 -7.96
C LYS A 109 6.37 -9.19 -7.76
N ILE A 110 6.02 -8.83 -6.52
CA ILE A 110 4.88 -7.96 -6.25
C ILE A 110 5.03 -6.60 -6.93
N ASN A 111 6.27 -6.15 -7.16
CA ASN A 111 6.55 -4.84 -7.71
C ASN A 111 6.05 -4.68 -9.15
N GLU A 112 6.19 -5.74 -9.96
CA GLU A 112 5.66 -5.77 -11.32
C GLU A 112 4.14 -5.77 -11.32
N LEU A 113 3.51 -6.47 -10.37
CA LEU A 113 2.06 -6.52 -10.23
C LEU A 113 1.50 -5.15 -9.84
N ILE A 114 2.08 -4.50 -8.84
CA ILE A 114 1.67 -3.16 -8.38
C ILE A 114 1.74 -2.16 -9.53
N SER A 115 2.82 -2.19 -10.32
CA SER A 115 2.99 -1.31 -11.48
C SER A 115 1.86 -1.46 -12.51
N LYS A 116 1.38 -2.69 -12.73
CA LYS A 116 0.25 -2.99 -13.64
C LYS A 116 -1.12 -2.68 -13.06
N MET A 117 -1.23 -2.50 -11.75
CA MET A 117 -2.48 -2.19 -11.04
C MET A 117 -2.61 -0.70 -10.68
N ASN A 118 -1.54 0.07 -10.91
CA ASN A 118 -1.53 1.51 -10.68
C ASN A 118 -2.35 2.26 -11.75
#